data_AF-A0A4R7FIW0-F1
#
_entry.id   AF-A0A4R7FIW0-F1
#
_cell.length_a   1.000
_cell.length_b   1.000
_cell.length_c   1.000
_cell.angle_alpha   90.00
_cell.angle_beta   90.00
_cell.angle_gamma   90.00
#
_symmetry.space_group_name_H-M   'P 1'
#
loop_
_entity.id
_entity.type
_entity.pdbx_description
1 polymer ?
#
loop_
_entity_poly.entity_id
_entity_poly.type
_entity_poly.pdbx_seq_one_letter_code
_entity_poly.pdbx_strand_id
1 'polypeptide(L)'
;MTTEPVPIAQRLLRSVLGGGFVYLGLWIVVHGTLALTSRGANGWDLLSLALVVAPQYVLVRQSRLDVPLRTAVALAVLTVAGGLAGLMSIAGIAQPDGYDAWFLGAVAFDLLALTVVGRFGTAWITMVLVVAACLGWAALGDRPIGIGAGIIVRHVATLAVGTALAASLRRSNAASAAFREVQRRRRTEEDVARARASARRSAVEQVLEQAGPMLRAIAEGRRMTAEDRRQMIVIEGALRDQIRTPRLNESDLRGVIDAARRRGVNVLLLDEAEEAGTDARRKAARWLAERLEQTAEGGFIGRLRDLEGGGVRASAVRGDQSEAEVFQ
;
A
#
# COMPACT_ATOMS: atom_id res chain seq x y z
N MET A 1 -21.30 -24.65 19.70
CA MET A 1 -20.80 -24.32 18.34
C MET A 1 -20.62 -22.81 18.26
N THR A 2 -19.44 -22.33 18.62
CA THR A 2 -19.05 -20.92 18.53
C THR A 2 -18.68 -20.62 17.09
N THR A 3 -19.55 -19.88 16.40
CA THR A 3 -19.30 -19.38 15.06
C THR A 3 -18.28 -18.25 15.16
N GLU A 4 -17.01 -18.55 14.84
CA GLU A 4 -16.00 -17.49 14.70
C GLU A 4 -16.49 -16.45 13.66
N PRO A 5 -16.37 -15.15 13.96
CA PRO A 5 -16.77 -14.11 13.02
C PRO A 5 -15.88 -14.20 11.78
N VAL A 6 -16.49 -14.59 10.65
CA VAL A 6 -15.87 -14.60 9.33
C VAL A 6 -15.11 -13.28 9.11
N PRO A 7 -13.78 -13.31 8.89
CA PRO A 7 -12.98 -12.10 8.79
C PRO A 7 -13.54 -11.19 7.69
N ILE A 8 -13.55 -9.88 7.94
CA ILE A 8 -14.15 -8.85 7.07
C ILE A 8 -13.70 -8.99 5.60
N ALA A 9 -12.45 -9.41 5.39
CA ALA A 9 -11.88 -9.72 4.07
C ALA A 9 -12.65 -10.82 3.30
N GLN A 10 -13.10 -11.89 3.97
CA GLN A 10 -13.87 -12.96 3.34
C GLN A 10 -15.31 -12.53 3.01
N ARG A 11 -15.93 -11.64 3.81
CA ARG A 11 -17.24 -11.05 3.48
C ARG A 11 -17.17 -10.13 2.27
N LEU A 12 -16.12 -9.31 2.17
CA LEU A 12 -15.88 -8.43 1.02
C LEU A 12 -15.53 -9.22 -0.25
N LEU A 13 -14.75 -10.29 -0.13
CA LEU A 13 -14.45 -11.18 -1.25
C LEU A 13 -15.72 -11.90 -1.74
N ARG A 14 -16.58 -12.37 -0.83
CA ARG A 14 -17.87 -12.99 -1.17
C ARG A 14 -18.88 -12.01 -1.75
N SER A 15 -18.91 -10.74 -1.33
CA SER A 15 -19.82 -9.75 -1.92
C SER A 15 -19.39 -9.33 -3.33
N VAL A 16 -18.09 -9.18 -3.57
CA VAL A 16 -17.53 -8.85 -4.89
C VAL A 16 -17.66 -10.03 -5.87
N LEU A 17 -17.30 -11.24 -5.44
CA LEU A 17 -17.48 -12.45 -6.26
C LEU A 17 -18.97 -12.79 -6.45
N GLY A 18 -19.79 -12.62 -5.40
CA GLY A 18 -21.23 -12.85 -5.45
C GLY A 18 -21.94 -11.92 -6.44
N GLY A 19 -21.55 -10.64 -6.51
CA GLY A 19 -22.09 -9.71 -7.49
C GLY A 19 -21.83 -10.12 -8.93
N GLY A 20 -20.63 -10.63 -9.24
CA GLY A 20 -20.27 -11.10 -10.57
C GLY A 20 -21.07 -12.33 -11.02
N PHE A 21 -21.26 -13.32 -10.14
CA PHE A 21 -22.07 -14.50 -10.45
C PHE A 21 -23.57 -14.21 -10.52
N VAL A 22 -24.09 -13.27 -9.72
CA VAL A 22 -25.48 -12.79 -9.85
C VAL A 22 -25.70 -12.11 -11.19
N TYR A 23 -24.76 -11.24 -11.61
CA TYR A 23 -24.78 -10.64 -12.95
C TYR A 23 -24.78 -11.71 -14.04
N LEU A 24 -23.86 -12.69 -13.96
CA LEU A 24 -23.78 -13.77 -14.94
C LEU A 24 -25.08 -14.57 -15.01
N GLY A 25 -25.66 -14.93 -13.86
CA GLY A 25 -26.94 -15.64 -13.79
C GLY A 25 -28.06 -14.85 -14.46
N LEU A 26 -28.21 -13.56 -14.13
CA LEU A 26 -29.19 -12.68 -14.77
C LEU A 26 -28.97 -12.57 -16.28
N TRP A 27 -27.72 -12.41 -16.70
CA TRP A 27 -27.34 -12.30 -18.10
C TRP A 27 -27.69 -13.56 -18.89
N ILE A 28 -27.39 -14.75 -18.33
CA ILE A 28 -27.74 -16.05 -18.92
C ILE A 28 -29.25 -16.21 -19.01
N VAL A 29 -30.00 -15.85 -17.95
CA VAL A 29 -31.46 -15.92 -17.94
C VAL A 29 -32.05 -15.04 -19.05
N VAL A 30 -31.59 -13.79 -19.18
CA VAL A 30 -32.10 -12.86 -20.21
C VAL A 30 -31.82 -13.40 -21.61
N HIS A 31 -30.56 -13.72 -21.93
CA HIS A 31 -30.20 -14.13 -23.28
C HIS A 31 -30.70 -15.54 -23.62
N GLY A 32 -30.74 -16.45 -22.64
CA GLY A 32 -31.35 -17.77 -22.79
C GLY A 32 -32.86 -17.67 -23.03
N THR A 33 -33.57 -16.78 -22.32
CA THR A 33 -34.99 -16.52 -22.58
C THR A 33 -35.16 -15.99 -24.00
N LEU A 34 -34.40 -14.97 -24.42
CA LEU A 34 -34.49 -14.43 -25.79
C LEU A 34 -34.19 -15.49 -26.86
N ALA A 35 -33.19 -16.33 -26.65
CA ALA A 35 -32.86 -17.44 -27.56
C ALA A 35 -33.99 -18.47 -27.66
N LEU A 36 -34.67 -18.78 -26.56
CA LEU A 36 -35.75 -19.77 -26.51
C LEU A 36 -37.09 -19.22 -27.00
N THR A 37 -37.39 -17.95 -26.73
CA THR A 37 -38.73 -17.36 -26.93
C THR A 37 -38.86 -16.52 -28.17
N SER A 38 -37.77 -16.09 -28.82
CA SER A 38 -37.84 -15.27 -30.03
C SER A 38 -38.54 -16.00 -31.17
N ARG A 39 -38.06 -17.21 -31.53
CA ARG A 39 -38.67 -18.04 -32.59
C ARG A 39 -38.70 -19.55 -32.31
N GLY A 40 -38.28 -19.98 -31.12
CA GLY A 40 -38.04 -21.38 -30.77
C GLY A 40 -36.60 -21.78 -31.07
N ALA A 41 -35.90 -22.35 -30.09
CA ALA A 41 -34.47 -22.60 -30.19
C ALA A 41 -34.14 -23.70 -31.22
N ASN A 42 -33.41 -23.33 -32.27
CA ASN A 42 -32.75 -24.27 -33.16
C ASN A 42 -31.31 -24.57 -32.69
N GLY A 43 -30.64 -25.53 -33.34
CA GLY A 43 -29.27 -25.91 -32.96
C GLY A 43 -28.25 -24.76 -33.06
N TRP A 44 -28.46 -23.82 -33.98
CA TRP A 44 -27.60 -22.64 -34.14
C TRP A 44 -27.80 -21.62 -33.02
N ASP A 45 -29.02 -21.42 -32.53
CA ASP A 45 -29.29 -20.57 -31.36
C ASP A 45 -28.61 -21.12 -30.11
N LEU A 46 -28.71 -22.44 -29.88
CA LEU A 46 -28.06 -23.09 -28.74
C LEU A 46 -26.53 -23.01 -28.82
N LEU A 47 -25.96 -23.20 -30.03
CA LEU A 47 -24.53 -23.05 -30.25
C LEU A 47 -24.06 -21.61 -30.03
N SER A 48 -24.80 -20.64 -30.58
CA SER A 48 -24.54 -19.21 -30.38
C SER A 48 -24.53 -18.88 -28.89
N LEU A 49 -25.56 -19.32 -28.15
CA LEU A 49 -25.68 -19.11 -26.70
C LEU A 49 -24.49 -19.69 -25.94
N ALA A 50 -24.10 -20.93 -26.23
CA ALA A 50 -22.95 -21.56 -25.58
C ALA A 50 -21.64 -20.77 -25.82
N LEU A 51 -21.45 -20.27 -27.04
CA LEU A 51 -20.24 -19.53 -27.42
C LEU A 51 -20.16 -18.14 -26.77
N VAL A 52 -21.28 -17.42 -26.61
CA VAL A 52 -21.31 -16.10 -25.96
C VAL A 52 -21.31 -16.19 -24.43
N VAL A 53 -21.79 -17.30 -23.84
CA VAL A 53 -21.72 -17.51 -22.38
C VAL A 53 -20.27 -17.72 -21.92
N ALA A 54 -19.44 -18.39 -22.73
CA ALA A 54 -18.08 -18.75 -22.34
C ALA A 54 -17.19 -17.52 -22.00
N PRO A 55 -17.14 -16.44 -22.82
CA PRO A 55 -16.45 -15.19 -22.47
C PRO A 55 -16.91 -14.59 -21.15
N GLN A 56 -18.22 -14.48 -20.91
CA GLN A 56 -18.77 -13.94 -19.67
C GLN A 56 -18.35 -14.78 -18.46
N TYR A 57 -18.45 -16.10 -18.56
CA TYR A 57 -18.06 -17.01 -17.49
C TYR A 57 -16.57 -16.88 -17.15
N VAL A 58 -15.70 -16.84 -18.17
CA VAL A 58 -14.26 -16.68 -17.97
C VAL A 58 -13.94 -15.36 -17.29
N LEU A 59 -14.57 -14.26 -17.71
CA LEU A 59 -14.32 -12.93 -17.15
C LEU A 59 -14.81 -12.79 -15.70
N VAL A 60 -16.00 -13.32 -15.37
CA VAL A 60 -16.54 -13.28 -14.00
C VAL A 60 -15.69 -14.08 -13.01
N ARG A 61 -15.00 -15.13 -13.46
CA ARG A 61 -14.09 -15.91 -12.62
C ARG A 61 -12.77 -15.20 -12.32
N GLN A 62 -12.44 -14.13 -13.02
CA GLN A 62 -11.18 -13.43 -12.77
C GLN A 62 -11.29 -12.54 -11.54
N SER A 63 -10.37 -12.72 -10.60
CA SER A 63 -10.26 -11.88 -9.39
C SER A 63 -9.57 -10.54 -9.65
N ARG A 64 -9.00 -10.36 -10.86
CA ARG A 64 -8.27 -9.16 -11.27
C ARG A 64 -8.80 -8.69 -12.61
N LEU A 65 -8.90 -7.37 -12.78
CA LEU A 65 -9.32 -6.71 -14.03
C LEU A 65 -8.22 -6.66 -15.10
N ASP A 66 -7.11 -7.37 -14.90
CA ASP A 66 -5.97 -7.42 -15.83
C ASP A 66 -5.95 -8.74 -16.59
N VAL A 67 -6.68 -8.75 -17.70
CA VAL A 67 -6.78 -9.91 -18.60
C VAL A 67 -5.60 -9.88 -19.57
N PRO A 68 -4.77 -10.93 -19.70
CA PRO A 68 -3.71 -10.99 -20.71
C PRO A 68 -4.23 -10.88 -22.14
N LEU A 69 -3.44 -10.31 -23.06
CA LEU A 69 -3.87 -10.10 -24.46
C LEU A 69 -4.29 -11.41 -25.13
N ARG A 70 -3.54 -12.50 -24.94
CA ARG A 70 -3.86 -13.84 -25.46
C ARG A 70 -5.25 -14.32 -25.05
N THR A 71 -5.63 -14.09 -23.80
CA THR A 71 -6.94 -14.48 -23.27
C THR A 71 -8.01 -13.59 -23.89
N ALA A 72 -7.79 -12.28 -23.95
CA ALA A 72 -8.71 -11.35 -24.58
C ALA A 72 -8.97 -11.69 -26.06
N VAL A 73 -7.93 -12.09 -26.81
CA VAL A 73 -8.04 -12.54 -28.20
C VAL A 73 -8.83 -13.85 -28.28
N ALA A 74 -8.57 -14.83 -27.40
CA ALA A 74 -9.34 -16.07 -27.37
C ALA A 74 -10.83 -15.81 -27.08
N LEU A 75 -11.14 -14.92 -26.14
CA LEU A 75 -12.51 -14.51 -25.86
C LEU A 75 -13.16 -13.81 -27.05
N ALA A 76 -12.42 -12.91 -27.72
CA ALA A 76 -12.88 -12.26 -28.95
C ALA A 76 -13.22 -13.28 -30.05
N VAL A 77 -12.37 -14.31 -30.25
CA VAL A 77 -12.63 -15.37 -31.23
C VAL A 77 -13.92 -16.12 -30.90
N LEU A 78 -14.15 -16.47 -29.64
CA LEU A 78 -15.40 -17.10 -29.20
C LEU A 78 -16.61 -16.21 -29.44
N THR A 79 -16.51 -14.92 -29.13
CA THR A 79 -17.57 -13.93 -29.37
C THR A 79 -17.89 -13.80 -30.87
N VAL A 80 -16.88 -13.76 -31.76
CA VAL A 80 -17.11 -13.76 -33.22
C VAL A 80 -17.78 -15.05 -33.66
N ALA A 81 -17.31 -16.20 -33.19
CA ALA A 81 -17.90 -17.49 -33.51
C ALA A 81 -19.37 -17.57 -33.06
N GLY A 82 -19.69 -17.05 -31.87
CA GLY A 82 -21.07 -16.95 -31.37
C GLY A 82 -21.93 -16.05 -32.26
N GLY A 83 -21.42 -14.87 -32.64
CA GLY A 83 -22.09 -13.98 -33.58
C GLY A 83 -22.37 -14.63 -34.94
N LEU A 84 -21.41 -15.35 -35.50
CA LEU A 84 -21.58 -16.09 -36.76
C LEU A 84 -22.60 -17.23 -36.63
N ALA A 85 -22.56 -18.00 -35.54
CA ALA A 85 -23.55 -19.03 -35.26
C ALA A 85 -24.96 -18.44 -35.14
N GLY A 86 -25.10 -17.28 -34.49
CA GLY A 86 -26.37 -16.54 -34.44
C GLY A 86 -26.86 -16.07 -35.81
N LEU A 87 -25.95 -15.59 -36.68
CA LEU A 87 -26.34 -15.24 -38.05
C LEU A 87 -26.84 -16.46 -38.85
N MET A 88 -26.34 -17.66 -38.56
CA MET A 88 -26.85 -18.90 -39.14
C MET A 88 -28.25 -19.25 -38.64
N SER A 89 -28.60 -18.92 -37.39
CA SER A 89 -29.94 -19.19 -36.85
C SER A 89 -31.04 -18.37 -37.53
N ILE A 90 -30.68 -17.22 -38.09
CA ILE A 90 -31.58 -16.34 -38.86
C ILE A 90 -31.33 -16.38 -40.37
N ALA A 91 -30.54 -17.32 -40.89
CA ALA A 91 -30.13 -17.36 -42.29
C ALA A 91 -31.29 -17.49 -43.30
N GLY A 92 -32.42 -18.06 -42.90
CA GLY A 92 -33.63 -18.17 -43.74
C GLY A 92 -34.56 -16.95 -43.68
N ILE A 93 -34.25 -15.94 -42.87
CA ILE A 93 -35.17 -14.83 -42.59
C ILE A 93 -34.83 -13.64 -43.49
N ALA A 94 -35.82 -13.13 -44.23
CA ALA A 94 -35.61 -12.00 -45.15
C ALA A 94 -35.39 -10.68 -44.40
N GLN A 95 -36.21 -10.40 -43.38
CA GLN A 95 -36.12 -9.22 -42.53
C GLN A 95 -36.28 -9.63 -41.06
N PRO A 96 -35.18 -9.84 -40.33
CA PRO A 96 -35.24 -10.14 -38.89
C PRO A 96 -35.87 -8.97 -38.14
N ASP A 97 -36.79 -9.27 -37.23
CA ASP A 97 -37.51 -8.28 -36.43
C ASP A 97 -37.44 -8.57 -34.93
N GLY A 98 -37.89 -7.60 -34.12
CA GLY A 98 -37.92 -7.71 -32.66
C GLY A 98 -36.59 -8.17 -32.05
N TYR A 99 -36.57 -9.42 -31.57
CA TYR A 99 -35.42 -10.05 -30.92
C TYR A 99 -34.85 -11.25 -31.69
N ASP A 100 -35.13 -11.38 -32.99
CA ASP A 100 -34.56 -12.45 -33.83
C ASP A 100 -33.02 -12.46 -33.78
N ALA A 101 -32.41 -11.26 -33.79
CA ALA A 101 -30.97 -11.09 -33.68
C ALA A 101 -30.47 -10.97 -32.21
N TRP A 102 -31.11 -11.66 -31.27
CA TRP A 102 -30.82 -11.58 -29.82
C TRP A 102 -29.32 -11.72 -29.47
N PHE A 103 -28.60 -12.55 -30.22
CA PHE A 103 -27.18 -12.84 -30.04
C PHE A 103 -26.29 -11.61 -30.19
N LEU A 104 -26.71 -10.59 -30.96
CA LEU A 104 -25.95 -9.34 -31.09
C LEU A 104 -25.95 -8.53 -29.79
N GLY A 105 -27.02 -8.66 -28.99
CA GLY A 105 -27.06 -8.16 -27.62
C GLY A 105 -25.99 -8.81 -26.75
N ALA A 106 -25.92 -10.15 -26.77
CA ALA A 106 -24.94 -10.91 -26.02
C ALA A 106 -23.50 -10.54 -26.42
N VAL A 107 -23.23 -10.49 -27.73
CA VAL A 107 -21.95 -10.03 -28.29
C VAL A 107 -21.60 -8.63 -27.79
N ALA A 108 -22.53 -7.68 -27.81
CA ALA A 108 -22.26 -6.33 -27.31
C ALA A 108 -21.84 -6.32 -25.83
N PHE A 109 -22.43 -7.17 -25.00
CA PHE A 109 -22.04 -7.31 -23.59
C PHE A 109 -20.67 -7.98 -23.40
N ASP A 110 -20.29 -8.94 -24.25
CA ASP A 110 -18.93 -9.51 -24.25
C ASP A 110 -17.89 -8.43 -24.54
N LEU A 111 -18.16 -7.60 -25.56
CA LEU A 111 -17.27 -6.52 -25.94
C LEU A 111 -17.23 -5.43 -24.87
N LEU A 112 -18.36 -5.11 -24.25
CA LEU A 112 -18.41 -4.21 -23.09
C LEU A 112 -17.54 -4.75 -21.95
N ALA A 113 -17.64 -6.03 -21.63
CA ALA A 113 -16.81 -6.65 -20.61
C ALA A 113 -15.31 -6.55 -20.95
N LEU A 114 -14.93 -6.74 -22.22
CA LEU A 114 -13.56 -6.49 -22.70
C LEU A 114 -13.11 -5.02 -22.50
N THR A 115 -13.99 -4.03 -22.71
CA THR A 115 -13.65 -2.63 -22.42
C THR A 115 -13.50 -2.36 -20.92
N VAL A 116 -14.33 -3.00 -20.07
CA VAL A 116 -14.26 -2.89 -18.61
C VAL A 116 -12.95 -3.44 -18.08
N VAL A 117 -12.40 -4.51 -18.67
CA VAL A 117 -11.05 -5.04 -18.38
C VAL A 117 -9.92 -4.35 -19.16
N GLY A 118 -10.24 -3.30 -19.93
CA GLY A 118 -9.26 -2.39 -20.53
C GLY A 118 -8.71 -2.83 -21.88
N ARG A 119 -9.30 -3.88 -22.47
CA ARG A 119 -8.93 -4.41 -23.79
C ARG A 119 -9.74 -3.73 -24.88
N PHE A 120 -9.66 -2.40 -24.93
CA PHE A 120 -10.41 -1.55 -25.86
C PHE A 120 -10.13 -1.90 -27.33
N GLY A 121 -8.86 -2.03 -27.71
CA GLY A 121 -8.47 -2.37 -29.08
C GLY A 121 -9.04 -3.72 -29.51
N THR A 122 -8.92 -4.75 -28.66
CA THR A 122 -9.51 -6.06 -28.92
C THR A 122 -11.02 -5.97 -29.08
N ALA A 123 -11.74 -5.28 -28.17
CA ALA A 123 -13.19 -5.14 -28.25
C ALA A 123 -13.66 -4.50 -29.56
N TRP A 124 -13.00 -3.43 -30.01
CA TRP A 124 -13.35 -2.73 -31.25
C TRP A 124 -12.97 -3.49 -32.51
N ILE A 125 -11.83 -4.18 -32.52
CA ILE A 125 -11.48 -5.08 -33.63
C ILE A 125 -12.54 -6.17 -33.76
N THR A 126 -12.96 -6.78 -32.66
CA THR A 126 -14.04 -7.77 -32.66
C THR A 126 -15.36 -7.18 -33.15
N MET A 127 -15.72 -5.95 -32.73
CA MET A 127 -16.91 -5.26 -33.23
C MET A 127 -16.85 -5.08 -34.76
N VAL A 128 -15.72 -4.63 -35.30
CA VAL A 128 -15.53 -4.45 -36.75
C VAL A 128 -15.72 -5.79 -37.49
N LEU A 129 -15.18 -6.89 -36.95
CA LEU A 129 -15.37 -8.22 -37.52
C LEU A 129 -16.84 -8.66 -37.50
N VAL A 130 -17.57 -8.41 -36.41
CA VAL A 130 -19.00 -8.74 -36.31
C VAL A 130 -19.83 -7.86 -37.22
N VAL A 131 -19.52 -6.56 -37.35
CA VAL A 131 -20.15 -5.66 -38.33
C VAL A 131 -19.94 -6.21 -39.74
N ALA A 132 -18.70 -6.56 -40.11
CA ALA A 132 -18.40 -7.16 -41.41
C ALA A 132 -19.18 -8.46 -41.63
N ALA A 133 -19.32 -9.30 -40.60
CA ALA A 133 -20.12 -10.52 -40.66
C ALA A 133 -21.62 -10.22 -40.88
N CYS A 134 -22.21 -9.23 -40.22
CA CYS A 134 -23.61 -8.83 -40.43
C CYS A 134 -23.85 -8.27 -41.84
N LEU A 135 -22.93 -7.46 -42.35
CA LEU A 135 -23.00 -6.92 -43.72
C LEU A 135 -22.83 -8.04 -44.75
N GLY A 136 -21.88 -8.95 -44.53
CA GLY A 136 -21.64 -10.13 -45.37
C GLY A 136 -22.84 -11.08 -45.37
N TRP A 137 -23.45 -11.33 -44.22
CA TRP A 137 -24.67 -12.14 -44.11
C TRP A 137 -25.84 -11.55 -44.89
N ALA A 138 -26.00 -10.21 -44.89
CA ALA A 138 -27.00 -9.55 -45.72
C ALA A 138 -26.69 -9.72 -47.21
N ALA A 139 -25.46 -9.42 -47.62
CA ALA A 139 -25.04 -9.50 -49.02
C ALA A 139 -25.11 -10.92 -49.59
N LEU A 140 -24.66 -11.93 -48.84
CA LEU A 140 -24.65 -13.34 -49.27
C LEU A 140 -26.03 -13.99 -49.27
N GLY A 141 -27.02 -13.40 -48.58
CA GLY A 141 -28.39 -13.88 -48.57
C GLY A 141 -29.34 -13.08 -49.46
N ASP A 142 -28.81 -12.33 -50.45
CA ASP A 142 -29.56 -11.49 -51.38
C ASP A 142 -30.45 -10.43 -50.70
N ARG A 143 -30.00 -9.92 -49.55
CA ARG A 143 -30.69 -8.87 -48.78
C ARG A 143 -30.04 -7.51 -49.01
N PRO A 144 -30.80 -6.40 -48.95
CA PRO A 144 -30.21 -5.07 -48.90
C PRO A 144 -29.22 -4.94 -47.74
N ILE A 145 -28.04 -4.37 -48.01
CA ILE A 145 -26.98 -4.15 -47.00
C ILE A 145 -27.49 -3.37 -45.78
N GLY A 146 -28.48 -2.49 -45.98
CA GLY A 146 -29.13 -1.73 -44.92
C GLY A 146 -29.78 -2.61 -43.83
N ILE A 147 -30.21 -3.83 -44.15
CA ILE A 147 -30.74 -4.79 -43.15
C ILE A 147 -29.62 -5.25 -42.22
N GLY A 148 -28.48 -5.68 -42.80
CA GLY A 148 -27.30 -6.08 -42.02
C GLY A 148 -26.75 -4.94 -41.16
N ALA A 149 -26.75 -3.71 -41.68
CA ALA A 149 -26.38 -2.52 -40.92
C ALA A 149 -27.40 -2.22 -39.80
N GLY A 150 -28.70 -2.36 -40.08
CA GLY A 150 -29.79 -2.07 -39.15
C GLY A 150 -29.78 -2.96 -37.91
N ILE A 151 -29.46 -4.25 -38.06
CA ILE A 151 -29.40 -5.17 -36.91
C ILE A 151 -28.21 -4.88 -35.98
N ILE A 152 -27.08 -4.36 -36.49
CA ILE A 152 -25.85 -4.17 -35.70
C ILE A 152 -25.67 -2.75 -35.15
N VAL A 153 -26.22 -1.72 -35.82
CA VAL A 153 -25.91 -0.30 -35.53
C VAL A 153 -26.14 0.09 -34.07
N ARG A 154 -27.22 -0.40 -33.44
CA ARG A 154 -27.52 -0.12 -32.03
C ARG A 154 -26.45 -0.68 -31.10
N HIS A 155 -25.90 -1.85 -31.42
CA HIS A 155 -24.86 -2.50 -30.62
C HIS A 155 -23.51 -1.81 -30.75
N VAL A 156 -23.20 -1.25 -31.93
CA VAL A 156 -22.04 -0.36 -32.11
C VAL A 156 -22.15 0.87 -31.22
N ALA A 157 -23.33 1.52 -31.19
CA ALA A 157 -23.58 2.67 -30.32
C ALA A 157 -23.46 2.30 -28.83
N THR A 158 -24.02 1.17 -28.41
CA THR A 158 -23.90 0.65 -27.04
C THR A 158 -22.43 0.44 -26.66
N LEU A 159 -21.62 -0.17 -27.53
CA LEU A 159 -20.19 -0.35 -27.27
C LEU A 159 -19.46 1.01 -27.19
N ALA A 160 -19.82 1.99 -28.02
CA ALA A 160 -19.24 3.33 -27.97
C ALA A 160 -19.49 4.04 -26.64
N VAL A 161 -20.73 4.08 -26.19
CA VAL A 161 -21.10 4.67 -24.90
C VAL A 161 -20.43 3.92 -23.75
N GLY A 162 -20.47 2.58 -23.79
CA GLY A 162 -19.82 1.73 -22.79
C GLY A 162 -18.30 1.92 -22.72
N THR A 163 -17.64 2.05 -23.87
CA THR A 163 -16.21 2.36 -23.99
C THR A 163 -15.89 3.68 -23.30
N ALA A 164 -16.66 4.74 -23.56
CA ALA A 164 -16.46 6.06 -22.96
C ALA A 164 -16.63 6.01 -21.43
N LEU A 165 -17.66 5.30 -20.94
CA LEU A 165 -17.89 5.10 -19.52
C LEU A 165 -16.73 4.33 -18.86
N ALA A 166 -16.29 3.21 -19.47
CA ALA A 166 -15.18 2.41 -18.97
C ALA A 166 -13.87 3.21 -18.93
N ALA A 167 -13.60 4.03 -19.95
CA ALA A 167 -12.44 4.92 -19.99
C ALA A 167 -12.50 5.99 -18.88
N SER A 168 -13.67 6.60 -18.66
CA SER A 168 -13.90 7.57 -17.60
C SER A 168 -13.67 6.97 -16.20
N LEU A 169 -14.25 5.79 -15.92
CA LEU A 169 -14.08 5.09 -14.66
C LEU A 169 -12.60 4.73 -14.38
N ARG A 170 -11.88 4.27 -15.41
CA ARG A 170 -10.43 3.98 -15.29
C ARG A 170 -9.62 5.23 -14.95
N ARG A 171 -9.91 6.36 -15.59
CA ARG A 171 -9.24 7.64 -15.32
C ARG A 171 -9.52 8.11 -13.89
N SER A 172 -10.76 8.03 -13.41
CA SER A 172 -11.14 8.40 -12.04
C SER A 172 -10.47 7.52 -10.98
N ASN A 173 -10.36 6.22 -11.23
CA ASN A 173 -9.66 5.29 -10.33
C ASN A 173 -8.16 5.56 -10.27
N ALA A 174 -7.51 5.85 -11.41
CA ALA A 174 -6.09 6.21 -11.45
C ALA A 174 -5.81 7.51 -10.67
N ALA A 175 -6.67 8.52 -10.82
CA ALA A 175 -6.58 9.77 -10.07
C ALA A 175 -6.74 9.55 -8.55
N SER A 176 -7.67 8.67 -8.15
CA SER A 176 -7.90 8.32 -6.74
C SER A 176 -6.71 7.58 -6.12
N ALA A 177 -6.06 6.70 -6.88
CA ALA A 177 -4.86 5.98 -6.41
C ALA A 177 -3.68 6.94 -6.17
N ALA A 178 -3.45 7.89 -7.07
CA ALA A 178 -2.42 8.93 -6.89
C ALA A 178 -2.70 9.79 -5.66
N PHE A 179 -3.96 10.19 -5.45
CA PHE A 179 -4.34 10.97 -4.27
C PHE A 179 -4.14 10.20 -2.96
N ARG A 180 -4.46 8.89 -2.93
CA ARG A 180 -4.23 8.04 -1.75
C ARG A 180 -2.76 7.93 -1.38
N GLU A 181 -1.86 7.86 -2.36
CA GLU A 181 -0.42 7.81 -2.10
C GLU A 181 0.10 9.14 -1.55
N VAL A 182 -0.34 10.28 -2.09
CA VAL A 182 -0.02 11.61 -1.54
C VAL A 182 -0.54 11.76 -0.12
N GLN A 183 -1.77 11.32 0.16
CA GLN A 183 -2.35 11.34 1.50
C GLN A 183 -1.58 10.44 2.48
N ARG A 184 -1.13 9.26 2.04
CA ARG A 184 -0.32 8.35 2.85
C ARG A 184 1.00 9.03 3.24
N ARG A 185 1.71 9.64 2.28
CA ARG A 185 2.96 10.36 2.54
C ARG A 185 2.77 11.52 3.52
N ARG A 186 1.74 12.34 3.32
CA ARG A 186 1.40 13.44 4.24
C ARG A 186 1.12 12.95 5.66
N ARG A 187 0.36 11.87 5.80
CA ARG A 187 0.10 11.27 7.13
C ARG A 187 1.39 10.81 7.80
N THR A 188 2.29 10.14 7.06
CA THR A 188 3.60 9.75 7.60
C THR A 188 4.43 10.97 8.03
N GLU A 189 4.46 12.04 7.23
CA GLU A 189 5.15 13.28 7.58
C GLU A 189 4.54 13.96 8.82
N GLU A 190 3.21 14.01 8.91
CA GLU A 190 2.50 14.53 10.08
C GLU A 190 2.77 13.70 11.33
N ASP A 191 2.77 12.38 11.23
CA ASP A 191 3.06 11.48 12.35
C ASP A 191 4.49 11.65 12.85
N VAL A 192 5.47 11.79 11.95
CA VAL A 192 6.87 12.11 12.29
C VAL A 192 6.97 13.48 12.96
N ALA A 193 6.28 14.49 12.43
CA ALA A 193 6.27 15.84 13.01
C ALA A 193 5.65 15.83 14.41
N ARG A 194 4.55 15.10 14.62
CA ARG A 194 3.91 14.92 15.94
C ARG A 194 4.83 14.19 16.91
N ALA A 195 5.47 13.11 16.49
CA ALA A 195 6.43 12.37 17.31
C ALA A 195 7.61 13.26 17.74
N ARG A 196 8.19 14.04 16.81
CA ARG A 196 9.24 15.03 17.13
C ARG A 196 8.76 16.11 18.10
N ALA A 197 7.56 16.64 17.90
CA ALA A 197 6.99 17.65 18.80
C ALA A 197 6.67 17.08 20.19
N SER A 198 6.29 15.81 20.29
CA SER A 198 6.11 15.11 21.56
C SER A 198 7.45 14.90 22.26
N ALA A 199 8.45 14.35 21.57
CA ALA A 199 9.78 14.12 22.12
C ALA A 199 10.43 15.43 22.61
N ARG A 200 10.27 16.53 21.85
CA ARG A 200 10.74 17.85 22.27
C ARG A 200 10.06 18.33 23.55
N ARG A 201 8.74 18.13 23.68
CA ARG A 201 8.00 18.50 24.91
C ARG A 201 8.51 17.74 26.11
N SER A 202 8.63 16.41 26.00
CA SER A 202 9.17 15.57 27.08
C SER A 202 10.60 15.95 27.46
N ALA A 203 11.45 16.27 26.48
CA ALA A 203 12.81 16.73 26.75
C ALA A 203 12.84 18.06 27.53
N VAL A 204 11.96 19.01 27.16
CA VAL A 204 11.85 20.29 27.88
C VAL A 204 11.35 20.08 29.32
N GLU A 205 10.34 19.24 29.51
CA GLU A 205 9.82 18.89 30.85
C GLU A 205 10.91 18.29 31.73
N GLN A 206 11.68 17.33 31.21
CA GLN A 206 12.79 16.70 31.93
C GLN A 206 13.88 17.70 32.35
N VAL A 207 14.21 18.66 31.49
CA VAL A 207 15.17 19.73 31.81
C VAL A 207 14.62 20.64 32.92
N LEU A 208 13.33 21.01 32.84
CA LEU A 208 12.68 21.85 33.83
C LEU A 208 12.53 21.17 35.19
N GLU A 209 12.31 19.86 35.23
CA GLU A 209 12.30 19.08 36.48
C GLU A 209 13.67 19.12 37.17
N GLN A 210 14.76 18.98 36.42
CA GLN A 210 16.12 18.92 36.97
C GLN A 210 16.65 20.28 37.39
N ALA A 211 16.53 21.31 36.54
CA ALA A 211 17.12 22.63 36.79
C ALA A 211 16.12 23.65 37.37
N GLY A 212 14.82 23.44 37.18
CA GLY A 212 13.78 24.41 37.52
C GLY A 212 13.76 24.85 38.98
N PRO A 213 13.90 23.95 39.98
CA PRO A 213 13.93 24.35 41.39
C PRO A 213 15.07 25.31 41.72
N MET A 214 16.28 25.07 41.19
CA MET A 214 17.45 25.90 41.47
C MET A 214 17.35 27.25 40.75
N LEU A 215 16.88 27.26 39.50
CA LEU A 215 16.64 28.50 38.75
C LEU A 215 15.57 29.39 39.41
N ARG A 216 14.49 28.79 39.94
CA ARG A 216 13.47 29.51 40.73
C ARG A 216 14.05 30.12 42.00
N ALA A 217 14.83 29.36 42.75
CA ALA A 217 15.51 29.86 43.94
C ALA A 217 16.42 31.06 43.66
N ILE A 218 17.12 31.07 42.52
CA ILE A 218 17.93 32.21 42.08
C ILE A 218 17.03 33.41 41.72
N ALA A 219 15.95 33.17 40.96
CA ALA A 219 15.01 34.22 40.57
C ALA A 219 14.32 34.89 41.78
N GLU A 220 14.09 34.13 42.85
CA GLU A 220 13.51 34.61 44.11
C GLU A 220 14.55 35.32 45.02
N GLY A 221 15.81 35.41 44.60
CA GLY A 221 16.86 36.13 45.34
C GLY A 221 17.43 35.37 46.54
N ARG A 222 17.24 34.05 46.63
CA ARG A 222 17.84 33.22 47.70
C ARG A 222 19.36 33.29 47.63
N ARG A 223 20.03 33.51 48.76
CA ARG A 223 21.50 33.41 48.83
C ARG A 223 21.94 31.97 48.61
N MET A 224 22.79 31.74 47.60
CA MET A 224 23.33 30.42 47.28
C MET A 224 24.46 30.03 48.22
N THR A 225 24.35 28.86 48.83
CA THR A 225 25.39 28.26 49.66
C THR A 225 26.48 27.60 48.82
N ALA A 226 27.59 27.18 49.44
CA ALA A 226 28.60 26.36 48.77
C ALA A 226 28.04 25.01 48.29
N GLU A 227 27.03 24.46 48.98
CA GLU A 227 26.35 23.22 48.59
C GLU A 227 25.46 23.43 47.36
N ASP A 228 24.69 24.53 47.31
CA ASP A 228 23.90 24.90 46.14
C ASP A 228 24.79 25.01 44.88
N ARG A 229 25.99 25.58 45.02
CA ARG A 229 26.97 25.69 43.93
C ARG A 229 27.46 24.33 43.44
N ARG A 230 27.74 23.39 44.35
CA ARG A 230 28.09 22.01 43.98
C ARG A 230 26.94 21.32 43.24
N GLN A 231 25.71 21.48 43.73
CA GLN A 231 24.53 20.93 43.09
C GLN A 231 24.31 21.51 41.68
N MET A 232 24.53 22.82 41.48
CA MET A 232 24.45 23.44 40.15
C MET A 232 25.45 22.87 39.15
N ILE A 233 26.70 22.63 39.58
CA ILE A 233 27.73 22.02 38.72
C ILE A 233 27.33 20.59 38.32
N VAL A 234 26.74 19.82 39.24
CA VAL A 234 26.23 18.48 38.94
C VAL A 234 25.06 18.54 37.94
N ILE A 235 24.10 19.43 38.14
CA ILE A 235 22.95 19.62 37.22
C ILE A 235 23.43 20.04 35.83
N GLU A 236 24.35 21.02 35.74
CA GLU A 236 24.92 21.46 34.45
C GLU A 236 25.62 20.31 33.72
N GLY A 237 26.47 19.56 34.45
CA GLY A 237 27.16 18.39 33.90
C GLY A 237 26.17 17.34 33.38
N ALA A 238 25.14 17.01 34.16
CA ALA A 238 24.10 16.07 33.77
C ALA A 238 23.30 16.53 32.54
N LEU A 239 23.04 17.83 32.41
CA LEU A 239 22.37 18.39 31.22
C LEU A 239 23.27 18.38 29.98
N ARG A 240 24.57 18.65 30.13
CA ARG A 240 25.54 18.55 29.02
C ARG A 240 25.67 17.11 28.54
N ASP A 241 25.74 16.15 29.45
CA ASP A 241 25.88 14.73 29.10
C ASP A 241 24.60 14.18 28.44
N GLN A 242 23.42 14.66 28.83
CA GLN A 242 22.16 14.34 28.14
C GLN A 242 22.20 14.70 26.64
N ILE A 243 22.87 15.80 26.29
CA ILE A 243 23.00 16.25 24.90
C ILE A 243 24.16 15.54 24.19
N ARG A 244 25.32 15.44 24.85
CA ARG A 244 26.56 14.91 24.24
C ARG A 244 26.59 13.39 24.14
N THR A 245 26.04 12.70 25.12
CA THR A 245 26.16 11.24 25.28
C THR A 245 24.83 10.62 25.69
N PRO A 246 23.74 10.79 24.92
CA PRO A 246 22.41 10.34 25.32
C PRO A 246 22.34 8.84 25.61
N ARG A 247 23.04 8.01 24.81
CA ARG A 247 23.07 6.55 24.96
C ARG A 247 23.83 6.08 26.20
N LEU A 248 24.83 6.83 26.66
CA LEU A 248 25.53 6.54 27.92
C LEU A 248 24.79 7.08 29.14
N ASN A 249 23.99 8.13 28.95
CA ASN A 249 23.20 8.74 30.01
C ASN A 249 22.01 7.85 30.45
N GLU A 250 21.56 6.92 29.59
CA GLU A 250 20.56 5.88 29.92
C GLU A 250 21.15 4.67 30.67
N SER A 251 22.46 4.65 30.93
CA SER A 251 23.13 3.54 31.61
C SER A 251 23.35 3.81 33.11
N ASP A 252 23.66 2.74 33.87
CA ASP A 252 23.98 2.80 35.30
C ASP A 252 25.17 3.73 35.64
N LEU A 253 25.93 4.14 34.62
CA LEU A 253 27.05 5.07 34.74
C LEU A 253 26.64 6.46 35.27
N ARG A 254 25.39 6.90 35.04
CA ARG A 254 24.92 8.24 35.44
C ARG A 254 25.08 8.52 36.93
N GLY A 255 24.70 7.56 37.79
CA GLY A 255 24.83 7.70 39.24
C GLY A 255 26.29 7.83 39.71
N VAL A 256 27.19 7.10 39.04
CA VAL A 256 28.64 7.12 39.31
C VAL A 256 29.26 8.46 38.90
N ILE A 257 28.85 9.01 37.76
CA ILE A 257 29.27 10.34 37.30
C ILE A 257 28.84 11.42 38.29
N ASP A 258 27.57 11.40 38.70
CA ASP A 258 27.05 12.40 39.63
C ASP A 258 27.75 12.32 41.00
N ALA A 259 28.05 11.11 41.47
CA ALA A 259 28.83 10.90 42.68
C ALA A 259 30.27 11.44 42.54
N ALA A 260 30.93 11.21 41.41
CA ALA A 260 32.27 11.72 41.14
C ALA A 260 32.30 13.25 41.06
N ARG A 261 31.33 13.86 40.40
CA ARG A 261 31.19 15.33 40.33
C ARG A 261 30.93 15.97 41.69
N ARG A 262 30.14 15.33 42.56
CA ARG A 262 29.95 15.78 43.95
C ARG A 262 31.25 15.78 44.75
N ARG A 263 32.19 14.88 44.45
CA ARG A 263 33.55 14.87 45.03
C ARG A 263 34.48 15.92 44.43
N GLY A 264 34.08 16.62 43.36
CA GLY A 264 34.88 17.64 42.68
C GLY A 264 35.68 17.13 41.47
N VAL A 265 35.47 15.88 41.03
CA VAL A 265 36.11 15.33 39.82
C VAL A 265 35.46 15.92 38.56
N ASN A 266 36.28 16.40 37.62
CA ASN A 266 35.80 16.89 36.33
C ASN A 266 35.64 15.72 35.35
N VAL A 267 34.39 15.37 35.00
CA VAL A 267 34.08 14.22 34.16
C VAL A 267 33.61 14.66 32.77
N LEU A 268 34.30 14.18 31.74
CA LEU A 268 33.97 14.36 30.33
C LEU A 268 33.77 12.99 29.67
N LEU A 269 32.59 12.74 29.10
CA LEU A 269 32.32 11.56 28.29
C LEU A 269 32.13 11.93 26.82
N LEU A 270 32.63 11.05 25.95
CA LEU A 270 32.50 11.14 24.49
C LEU A 270 31.98 9.81 23.97
N ASP A 271 30.81 9.81 23.33
CA ASP A 271 30.26 8.62 22.67
C ASP A 271 30.32 8.84 21.17
N GLU A 272 31.35 8.26 20.53
CA GLU A 272 31.52 8.25 19.07
C GLU A 272 31.17 6.89 18.48
N ALA A 273 30.63 5.97 19.28
CA ALA A 273 30.10 4.72 18.80
C ALA A 273 28.68 4.96 18.28
N GLU A 274 28.37 4.55 17.06
CA GLU A 274 27.04 4.60 16.46
C GLU A 274 26.46 3.21 16.25
N GLU A 275 27.30 2.24 15.88
CA GLU A 275 26.87 0.90 15.44
C GLU A 275 27.03 -0.18 16.51
N ALA A 276 27.80 0.08 17.58
CA ALA A 276 28.02 -0.88 18.65
C ALA A 276 26.71 -1.42 19.26
N GLY A 277 26.64 -2.75 19.39
CA GLY A 277 25.52 -3.46 20.00
C GLY A 277 25.30 -3.12 21.47
N THR A 278 24.06 -3.30 21.95
CA THR A 278 23.64 -2.91 23.31
C THR A 278 24.46 -3.59 24.41
N ASP A 279 24.90 -4.83 24.20
CA ASP A 279 25.67 -5.57 25.20
C ASP A 279 27.13 -5.10 25.32
N ALA A 280 27.80 -4.89 24.19
CA ALA A 280 29.15 -4.32 24.14
C ALA A 280 29.20 -2.94 24.81
N ARG A 281 28.21 -2.09 24.52
CA ARG A 281 28.05 -0.77 25.18
C ARG A 281 27.87 -0.88 26.68
N ARG A 282 27.08 -1.84 27.16
CA ARG A 282 26.84 -2.05 28.59
C ARG A 282 28.12 -2.49 29.32
N LYS A 283 28.91 -3.37 28.71
CA LYS A 283 30.22 -3.77 29.25
C LYS A 283 31.18 -2.59 29.30
N ALA A 284 31.25 -1.82 28.21
CA ALA A 284 32.06 -0.62 28.12
C ALA A 284 31.66 0.46 29.14
N ALA A 285 30.36 0.66 29.37
CA ALA A 285 29.85 1.59 30.39
C ALA A 285 30.24 1.15 31.81
N ARG A 286 30.14 -0.15 32.12
CA ARG A 286 30.60 -0.70 33.42
C ARG A 286 32.11 -0.54 33.60
N TRP A 287 32.88 -0.83 32.56
CA TRP A 287 34.32 -0.63 32.54
C TRP A 287 34.69 0.84 32.85
N LEU A 288 34.02 1.79 32.21
CA LEU A 288 34.19 3.22 32.49
C LEU A 288 33.78 3.59 33.92
N ALA A 289 32.71 3.00 34.45
CA ALA A 289 32.23 3.24 35.81
C ALA A 289 33.28 2.86 36.86
N GLU A 290 33.84 1.65 36.77
CA GLU A 290 34.87 1.15 37.68
C GLU A 290 36.11 2.07 37.70
N ARG A 291 36.50 2.57 36.52
CA ARG A 291 37.65 3.46 36.36
C ARG A 291 37.37 4.85 36.93
N LEU A 292 36.13 5.33 36.80
CA LEU A 292 35.70 6.59 37.38
C LEU A 292 35.63 6.53 38.91
N GLU A 293 35.20 5.40 39.49
CA GLU A 293 35.17 5.21 40.95
C GLU A 293 36.55 5.28 41.59
N GLN A 294 37.55 4.74 40.91
CA GLN A 294 38.96 4.81 41.32
C GLN A 294 39.57 6.23 41.16
N THR A 295 38.86 7.18 40.55
CA THR A 295 39.34 8.55 40.38
C THR A 295 38.94 9.39 41.60
N ALA A 296 39.92 9.73 42.44
CA ALA A 296 39.71 10.51 43.65
C ALA A 296 39.67 12.03 43.38
N GLU A 297 40.61 12.55 42.59
CA GLU A 297 40.76 13.98 42.30
C GLU A 297 41.19 14.21 40.84
N GLY A 298 40.98 15.44 40.33
CA GLY A 298 41.39 15.82 38.97
C GLY A 298 40.33 15.61 37.89
N GLY A 299 40.74 15.17 36.71
CA GLY A 299 39.88 15.01 35.54
C GLY A 299 39.79 13.56 35.04
N PHE A 300 38.61 13.16 34.58
CA PHE A 300 38.32 11.89 33.94
C PHE A 300 37.76 12.11 32.53
N ILE A 301 38.38 11.52 31.52
CA ILE A 301 37.87 11.53 30.14
C ILE A 301 37.57 10.09 29.72
N GLY A 302 36.30 9.76 29.50
CA GLY A 302 35.86 8.49 28.93
C GLY A 302 35.44 8.64 27.48
N ARG A 303 35.87 7.72 26.60
CA ARG A 303 35.51 7.73 25.18
C ARG A 303 35.11 6.34 24.71
N LEU A 304 34.02 6.27 23.95
CA LEU A 304 33.60 5.08 23.22
C LEU A 304 33.76 5.31 21.73
N ARG A 305 34.26 4.30 21.01
CA ARG A 305 34.42 4.33 19.56
C ARG A 305 34.12 2.96 18.96
N ASP A 306 33.46 2.93 17.81
CA ASP A 306 33.18 1.69 17.10
C ASP A 306 34.47 0.98 16.64
N LEU A 307 34.39 -0.35 16.58
CA LEU A 307 35.40 -1.21 15.98
C LEU A 307 34.84 -1.87 14.73
N GLU A 308 35.72 -2.07 13.74
CA GLU A 308 35.41 -2.91 12.58
C GLU A 308 35.08 -4.33 13.07
N GLY A 309 33.83 -4.76 12.86
CA GLY A 309 33.30 -6.05 13.34
C GLY A 309 32.20 -5.97 14.41
N GLY A 310 31.72 -4.77 14.75
CA GLY A 310 30.52 -4.60 15.61
C GLY A 310 30.77 -4.50 17.11
N GLY A 311 32.05 -4.48 17.53
CA GLY A 311 32.46 -4.21 18.91
C GLY A 311 32.65 -2.72 19.20
N VAL A 312 32.92 -2.39 20.47
CA VAL A 312 33.23 -1.03 20.92
C VAL A 312 34.57 -1.01 21.68
N ARG A 313 35.39 0.00 21.41
CA ARG A 313 36.57 0.32 22.22
C ARG A 313 36.19 1.40 23.23
N ALA A 314 36.37 1.10 24.51
CA ALA A 314 36.32 2.09 25.57
C ALA A 314 37.74 2.56 25.89
N SER A 315 37.93 3.86 26.09
CA SER A 315 39.18 4.42 26.61
C SER A 315 38.91 5.39 27.74
N ALA A 316 39.74 5.36 28.78
CA ALA A 316 39.68 6.26 29.91
C ALA A 316 41.03 6.97 30.08
N VAL A 317 41.01 8.27 30.37
CA VAL A 317 42.17 9.07 30.72
C VAL A 317 41.97 9.68 32.10
N ARG A 318 42.94 9.48 32.99
CA ARG A 318 42.96 9.94 34.39
C ARG A 318 44.32 10.57 34.69
N GLY A 319 44.40 11.90 34.74
CA GLY A 319 45.69 12.59 34.82
C GLY A 319 46.58 12.21 33.62
N ASP A 320 47.77 11.67 33.88
CA ASP A 320 48.71 11.18 32.84
C ASP A 320 48.50 9.70 32.45
N GLN A 321 47.59 8.99 33.10
CA GLN A 321 47.33 7.58 32.82
C GLN A 321 46.22 7.41 31.78
N SER A 322 46.48 6.60 30.75
CA SER A 322 45.52 6.25 29.70
C SER A 322 45.37 4.73 29.60
N GLU A 323 44.13 4.26 29.65
CA GLU A 323 43.76 2.84 29.51
C GLU A 323 42.71 2.69 28.42
N ALA A 324 42.70 1.55 27.72
CA ALA A 324 41.66 1.22 26.75
C ALA A 324 41.36 -0.29 26.75
N GLU A 325 40.09 -0.63 26.57
CA GLU A 325 39.62 -2.01 26.50
C GLU A 325 38.59 -2.17 25.37
N VAL A 326 38.53 -3.38 24.82
CA VAL A 326 37.68 -3.71 23.67
C VAL A 326 36.59 -4.67 24.11
N PHE A 327 35.35 -4.36 23.73
CA PHE A 327 34.17 -5.16 24.04
C PHE A 327 33.48 -5.59 22.75
N GLN A 328 33.11 -6.86 22.71
CA GLN A 328 32.29 -7.48 21.66
C GLN A 328 30.86 -7.68 22.18
#